data_AF-X0W399-F1
#
_entry.id   AF-X0W399-F1
#
_cell.length_a   1.000
_cell.length_b   1.000
_cell.length_c   1.000
_cell.angle_alpha   90.00
_cell.angle_beta   90.00
_cell.angle_gamma   90.00
#
_symmetry.space_group_name_H-M   'P 1'
#
loop_
_entity.id
_entity.type
_entity.pdbx_description
1 polymer ?
#
loop_
_entity_poly.entity_id
_entity_poly.type
_entity_poly.pdbx_seq_one_letter_code
_entity_poly.pdbx_strand_id
1 'polypeptide(L)'
;VAAVLVVAAAWLLGGCEAYPSFSAWVAGEMVSVTEHTPPVKDPDVFNTQTGLIKLFAAANETIGLQIVIDAGPRGAAGVRIRFADLVSYSDKKIAAKNLRAFRMWPVKIETYPPWYLRLVDHTPERTSFYDPLTPIDSPQGGQPYNVDPNSRLALWLDVHVPRGTPAGAYTGAVEVASLDGWHWQAKIDLRVYDFVLPEARPIAAVGSFDHRTIFRTFILHDGEPYVPVHLDRSHPPVKRGLEIVLQLMRLARQHRLDLF
;
A
#
# COMPACT_ATOMS: atom_id res chain seq x y z
N VAL A 1 57.30 53.64 -3.47
CA VAL A 1 56.02 54.13 -2.93
C VAL A 1 54.99 53.03 -3.13
N ALA A 2 54.47 52.51 -2.03
CA ALA A 2 53.65 51.30 -1.98
C ALA A 2 52.29 51.48 -2.67
N ALA A 3 51.82 50.44 -3.36
CA ALA A 3 50.42 50.31 -3.80
C ALA A 3 49.85 49.01 -3.25
N VAL A 4 48.67 49.15 -2.66
CA VAL A 4 48.01 48.26 -1.71
C VAL A 4 47.22 47.16 -2.43
N LEU A 5 47.24 45.96 -1.83
CA LEU A 5 46.38 44.82 -2.09
C LEU A 5 44.90 45.16 -1.92
N VAL A 6 44.04 44.72 -2.86
CA VAL A 6 42.69 44.23 -2.53
C VAL A 6 42.41 42.98 -3.35
N VAL A 7 42.41 41.84 -2.66
CA VAL A 7 41.94 40.53 -3.14
C VAL A 7 40.43 40.49 -2.96
N ALA A 8 39.66 40.24 -4.02
CA ALA A 8 38.27 39.86 -3.93
C ALA A 8 38.14 38.39 -4.34
N ALA A 9 38.21 37.51 -3.35
CA ALA A 9 37.88 36.10 -3.49
C ALA A 9 36.37 35.94 -3.38
N ALA A 10 35.68 35.71 -4.51
CA ALA A 10 34.29 35.30 -4.52
C ALA A 10 34.22 33.79 -4.27
N TRP A 11 33.81 33.41 -3.06
CA TRP A 11 33.51 32.04 -2.67
C TRP A 11 32.25 31.56 -3.40
N LEU A 12 32.44 30.75 -4.44
CA LEU A 12 31.38 29.90 -4.99
C LEU A 12 31.24 28.66 -4.08
N LEU A 13 30.59 28.83 -2.93
CA LEU A 13 30.00 27.70 -2.20
C LEU A 13 28.61 27.43 -2.79
N GLY A 14 28.59 26.93 -4.01
CA GLY A 14 27.44 26.23 -4.55
C GLY A 14 27.37 24.86 -3.88
N GLY A 15 26.79 24.82 -2.67
CA GLY A 15 26.40 23.57 -2.03
C GLY A 15 25.47 22.83 -2.98
N CYS A 16 25.95 21.70 -3.50
CA CYS A 16 25.08 20.73 -4.14
C CYS A 16 24.22 20.16 -3.00
N GLU A 17 23.09 20.80 -2.72
CA GLU A 17 22.05 20.18 -1.89
C GLU A 17 21.58 18.95 -2.67
N ALA A 18 22.22 17.82 -2.39
CA ALA A 18 21.81 16.53 -2.92
C ALA A 18 20.41 16.27 -2.37
N TYR A 19 19.39 16.60 -3.16
CA TYR A 19 18.01 16.21 -2.93
C TYR A 19 17.98 14.75 -2.46
N PRO A 20 17.14 14.40 -1.47
CA PRO A 20 17.11 13.03 -1.01
C PRO A 20 16.77 12.15 -2.22
N SER A 21 17.63 11.17 -2.52
CA SER A 21 17.51 10.31 -3.69
C SER A 21 16.39 9.31 -3.47
N PHE A 22 15.16 9.76 -3.61
CA PHE A 22 13.99 8.91 -3.64
C PHE A 22 13.77 8.38 -5.05
N SER A 23 13.41 7.10 -5.12
CA SER A 23 12.77 6.57 -6.31
C SER A 23 11.42 6.01 -5.94
N ALA A 24 10.45 6.16 -6.84
CA ALA A 24 9.15 5.54 -6.69
C ALA A 24 8.80 4.79 -7.96
N TRP A 25 8.21 3.63 -7.80
CA TRP A 25 7.84 2.72 -8.87
C TRP A 25 6.55 2.00 -8.53
N VAL A 26 5.97 1.36 -9.53
CA VAL A 26 4.68 0.70 -9.43
C VAL A 26 4.83 -0.75 -9.86
N ALA A 27 4.15 -1.64 -9.15
CA ALA A 27 4.03 -3.04 -9.50
C ALA A 27 2.56 -3.47 -9.56
N GLY A 28 2.30 -4.52 -10.33
CA GLY A 28 0.99 -5.17 -10.35
C GLY A 28 0.70 -5.91 -9.03
N GLU A 29 -0.57 -6.22 -8.80
CA GLU A 29 -1.07 -6.95 -7.63
C GLU A 29 -0.44 -8.33 -7.43
N MET A 30 0.03 -8.98 -8.51
CA MET A 30 0.61 -10.33 -8.45
C MET A 30 2.11 -10.36 -8.10
N VAL A 31 2.74 -9.19 -7.93
CA VAL A 31 4.17 -9.13 -7.58
C VAL A 31 4.32 -9.24 -6.07
N SER A 32 5.06 -10.23 -5.61
CA SER A 32 5.48 -10.32 -4.20
C SER A 32 6.64 -9.36 -3.93
N VAL A 33 6.34 -8.20 -3.34
CA VAL A 33 7.36 -7.18 -3.00
C VAL A 33 8.10 -7.56 -1.72
N THR A 34 9.43 -7.54 -1.79
CA THR A 34 10.35 -7.69 -0.66
C THR A 34 11.25 -6.47 -0.52
N GLU A 35 12.10 -6.44 0.49
CA GLU A 35 13.12 -5.38 0.63
C GLU A 35 14.20 -5.41 -0.47
N HIS A 36 14.33 -6.53 -1.18
CA HIS A 36 15.30 -6.72 -2.27
C HIS A 36 14.69 -6.66 -3.67
N THR A 37 13.35 -6.62 -3.79
CA THR A 37 12.68 -6.54 -5.10
C THR A 37 13.13 -5.28 -5.83
N PRO A 38 13.75 -5.40 -7.03
CA PRO A 38 14.10 -4.24 -7.83
C PRO A 38 12.84 -3.61 -8.44
N PRO A 39 12.88 -2.35 -8.88
CA PRO A 39 11.78 -1.74 -9.62
C PRO A 39 11.35 -2.61 -10.80
N VAL A 40 10.09 -3.06 -10.76
CA VAL A 40 9.52 -3.89 -11.81
C VAL A 40 9.40 -3.07 -13.10
N LYS A 41 9.85 -3.63 -14.21
CA LYS A 41 9.76 -3.01 -15.53
C LYS A 41 8.64 -3.67 -16.32
N ASP A 42 7.43 -3.19 -16.12
CA ASP A 42 6.25 -3.63 -16.84
C ASP A 42 5.53 -2.40 -17.44
N PRO A 43 5.73 -2.11 -18.74
CA PRO A 43 5.12 -0.95 -19.40
C PRO A 43 3.60 -1.07 -19.61
N ASP A 44 3.03 -2.25 -19.37
CA ASP A 44 1.58 -2.48 -19.41
C ASP A 44 0.93 -2.17 -18.06
N VAL A 45 1.70 -2.11 -16.98
CA VAL A 45 1.26 -1.60 -15.66
C VAL A 45 1.72 -0.17 -15.43
N PHE A 46 3.01 0.13 -15.59
CA PHE A 46 3.59 1.44 -15.35
C PHE A 46 4.69 1.81 -16.34
N ASN A 47 4.43 2.87 -17.10
CA ASN A 47 5.42 3.46 -18.00
C ASN A 47 6.25 4.50 -17.25
N THR A 48 7.51 4.17 -16.97
CA THR A 48 8.42 5.04 -16.20
C THR A 48 8.83 6.31 -16.93
N GLN A 49 8.78 6.32 -18.27
CA GLN A 49 9.11 7.50 -19.07
C GLN A 49 7.99 8.54 -19.07
N THR A 50 6.73 8.09 -19.08
CA THR A 50 5.55 8.97 -19.12
C THR A 50 4.90 9.17 -17.74
N GLY A 51 5.27 8.35 -16.75
CA GLY A 51 4.62 8.33 -15.44
C GLY A 51 3.18 7.83 -15.49
N LEU A 52 2.84 6.99 -16.48
CA LEU A 52 1.48 6.51 -16.71
C LEU A 52 1.27 5.12 -16.11
N ILE A 53 0.35 5.01 -15.17
CA ILE A 53 -0.20 3.76 -14.65
C ILE A 53 -1.40 3.39 -15.53
N LYS A 54 -1.38 2.20 -16.12
CA LYS A 54 -2.48 1.68 -16.95
C LYS A 54 -3.24 0.62 -16.18
N LEU A 55 -4.55 0.76 -16.14
CA LEU A 55 -5.47 -0.18 -15.49
C LEU A 55 -6.65 -0.46 -16.42
N PHE A 56 -7.27 -1.62 -16.24
CA PHE A 56 -8.54 -1.94 -16.87
C PHE A 56 -9.47 -2.63 -15.87
N ALA A 57 -10.77 -2.46 -16.07
CA ALA A 57 -11.78 -2.96 -15.15
C ALA A 57 -13.14 -3.09 -15.81
N ALA A 58 -14.00 -3.91 -15.23
CA ALA A 58 -15.44 -3.84 -15.35
C ALA A 58 -16.03 -2.85 -14.35
N ALA A 59 -17.28 -2.45 -14.55
CA ALA A 59 -18.02 -1.80 -13.48
C ALA A 59 -18.31 -2.80 -12.34
N ASN A 60 -18.34 -2.32 -11.09
CA ASN A 60 -18.44 -3.13 -9.87
C ASN A 60 -17.20 -4.00 -9.55
N GLU A 61 -16.05 -3.68 -10.13
CA GLU A 61 -14.77 -4.34 -9.85
C GLU A 61 -13.90 -3.51 -8.91
N THR A 62 -12.96 -4.17 -8.22
CA THR A 62 -11.86 -3.52 -7.51
C THR A 62 -10.56 -4.10 -8.03
N ILE A 63 -9.64 -3.23 -8.45
CA ILE A 63 -8.34 -3.61 -9.03
C ILE A 63 -7.24 -3.22 -8.05
N GLY A 64 -6.28 -4.11 -7.83
CA GLY A 64 -5.11 -3.87 -6.99
C GLY A 64 -3.89 -3.41 -7.79
N LEU A 65 -3.06 -2.57 -7.16
CA LEU A 65 -1.68 -2.33 -7.57
C LEU A 65 -0.84 -1.91 -6.36
N GLN A 66 0.47 -1.85 -6.55
CA GLN A 66 1.41 -1.49 -5.50
C GLN A 66 2.24 -0.28 -5.92
N ILE A 67 2.38 0.70 -5.02
CA ILE A 67 3.30 1.83 -5.16
C ILE A 67 4.41 1.65 -4.13
N VAL A 68 5.65 1.64 -4.59
CA VAL A 68 6.82 1.43 -3.74
C VAL A 68 7.72 2.65 -3.82
N ILE A 69 8.15 3.12 -2.65
CA ILE A 69 9.00 4.29 -2.47
C ILE A 69 10.28 3.83 -1.78
N ASP A 70 11.38 3.93 -2.49
CA ASP A 70 12.72 3.65 -1.98
C ASP A 70 13.37 4.94 -1.51
N ALA A 71 13.63 5.03 -0.21
CA ALA A 71 14.27 6.17 0.40
C ALA A 71 15.79 6.12 0.24
N GLY A 72 16.38 7.28 -0.07
CA GLY A 72 17.81 7.44 -0.08
C GLY A 72 18.44 7.45 1.32
N PRO A 73 19.74 7.77 1.42
CA PRO A 73 20.51 7.74 2.68
C PRO A 73 20.04 8.69 3.79
N ARG A 74 19.10 9.59 3.50
CA ARG A 74 18.56 10.54 4.48
C ARG A 74 17.18 10.14 5.04
N GLY A 75 16.52 9.14 4.45
CA GLY A 75 15.11 8.87 4.75
C GLY A 75 14.19 10.01 4.30
N ALA A 76 12.90 9.92 4.65
CA ALA A 76 11.91 11.00 4.50
C ALA A 76 11.05 11.14 5.75
N ALA A 77 10.70 12.38 6.07
CA ALA A 77 9.68 12.67 7.06
C ALA A 77 8.34 13.03 6.41
N GLY A 78 7.27 12.61 7.06
CA GLY A 78 5.92 13.08 6.78
C GLY A 78 5.36 12.77 5.39
N VAL A 79 5.78 11.66 4.78
CA VAL A 79 5.31 11.18 3.47
C VAL A 79 3.79 10.96 3.49
N ARG A 80 3.10 11.51 2.50
CA ARG A 80 1.64 11.39 2.33
C ARG A 80 1.32 11.02 0.90
N ILE A 81 0.28 10.22 0.73
CA ILE A 81 -0.31 9.88 -0.56
C ILE A 81 -1.67 10.57 -0.70
N ARG A 82 -1.98 11.05 -1.91
CA ARG A 82 -3.26 11.66 -2.28
C ARG A 82 -3.72 11.18 -3.65
N PHE A 83 -5.03 11.15 -3.82
CA PHE A 83 -5.68 10.76 -5.07
C PHE A 83 -6.55 11.90 -5.59
N ALA A 84 -6.49 12.12 -6.89
CA ALA A 84 -7.49 12.91 -7.61
C ALA A 84 -8.68 12.03 -8.01
N ASP A 85 -9.82 12.66 -8.31
CA ASP A 85 -10.92 11.99 -9.00
C ASP A 85 -10.42 11.43 -10.35
N LEU A 86 -10.93 10.27 -10.77
CA LEU A 86 -10.75 9.81 -12.13
C LEU A 86 -11.89 10.38 -12.98
N VAL A 87 -11.56 11.11 -14.03
CA VAL A 87 -12.52 11.86 -14.85
C VAL A 87 -12.49 11.36 -16.28
N SER A 88 -13.67 11.10 -16.84
CA SER A 88 -13.81 10.76 -18.26
C SER A 88 -13.90 12.01 -19.14
N TYR A 89 -13.71 11.86 -20.45
CA TYR A 89 -13.93 12.94 -21.41
C TYR A 89 -15.35 13.52 -21.38
N SER A 90 -16.33 12.71 -20.96
CA SER A 90 -17.75 13.11 -20.81
C SER A 90 -18.11 13.68 -19.43
N ASP A 91 -17.11 14.07 -18.64
CA ASP A 91 -17.22 14.60 -17.27
C ASP A 91 -17.94 13.68 -16.26
N LYS A 92 -18.00 12.37 -16.57
CA LYS A 92 -18.32 11.34 -15.57
C LYS A 92 -17.12 11.11 -14.68
N LYS A 93 -17.36 10.87 -13.39
CA LYS A 93 -16.32 10.82 -12.35
C LYS A 93 -16.39 9.54 -11.53
N ILE A 94 -15.23 8.95 -11.28
CA ILE A 94 -14.99 8.02 -10.18
C ILE A 94 -14.30 8.84 -9.09
N ALA A 95 -15.04 9.16 -8.03
CA ALA A 95 -14.54 10.02 -6.96
C ALA A 95 -13.31 9.40 -6.26
N ALA A 96 -12.37 10.24 -5.83
CA ALA A 96 -11.12 9.85 -5.16
C ALA A 96 -11.33 8.94 -3.95
N LYS A 97 -12.49 9.03 -3.27
CA LYS A 97 -12.86 8.14 -2.16
C LYS A 97 -12.95 6.64 -2.54
N ASN A 98 -13.08 6.35 -3.84
CA ASN A 98 -13.07 4.97 -4.35
C ASN A 98 -11.64 4.44 -4.59
N LEU A 99 -10.62 5.28 -4.42
CA LEU A 99 -9.22 4.89 -4.42
C LEU A 99 -8.75 4.81 -2.97
N ARG A 100 -8.43 3.61 -2.50
CA ARG A 100 -8.04 3.34 -1.12
C ARG A 100 -6.63 2.82 -1.11
N ALA A 101 -5.75 3.38 -0.29
CA ALA A 101 -4.43 2.85 -0.10
C ALA A 101 -4.21 2.30 1.31
N PHE A 102 -3.24 1.39 1.40
CA PHE A 102 -2.86 0.71 2.62
C PHE A 102 -1.35 0.66 2.70
N ARG A 103 -0.78 0.99 3.85
CA ARG A 103 0.61 0.69 4.15
C ARG A 103 0.80 -0.81 4.22
N MET A 104 1.74 -1.33 3.44
CA MET A 104 2.18 -2.72 3.52
C MET A 104 3.29 -2.81 4.55
N TRP A 105 3.16 -3.70 5.52
CA TRP A 105 4.18 -3.91 6.55
C TRP A 105 5.15 -5.03 6.16
N PRO A 106 6.45 -4.88 6.46
CA PRO A 106 7.41 -5.96 6.26
C PRO A 106 7.21 -7.05 7.32
N VAL A 107 7.13 -8.30 6.88
CA VAL A 107 7.18 -9.51 7.70
C VAL A 107 8.50 -10.19 7.44
N LYS A 108 9.38 -10.19 8.45
CA LYS A 108 10.71 -10.78 8.36
C LYS A 108 10.62 -12.30 8.34
N ILE A 109 11.15 -12.93 7.30
CA ILE A 109 11.26 -14.38 7.15
C ILE A 109 12.71 -14.80 7.31
N GLU A 110 13.01 -15.46 8.43
CA GLU A 110 14.38 -15.89 8.76
C GLU A 110 14.66 -17.35 8.37
N THR A 111 13.60 -18.15 8.28
CA THR A 111 13.66 -19.58 7.98
C THR A 111 12.51 -19.97 7.08
N TYR A 112 12.81 -20.77 6.05
CA TYR A 112 11.81 -21.30 5.14
C TYR A 112 11.52 -22.77 5.49
N PRO A 113 10.24 -23.18 5.49
CA PRO A 113 9.90 -24.58 5.73
C PRO A 113 10.38 -25.43 4.54
N PRO A 114 10.73 -26.72 4.75
CA PRO A 114 11.30 -27.57 3.70
C PRO A 114 10.45 -27.71 2.43
N TRP A 115 9.13 -27.61 2.53
CA TRP A 115 8.24 -27.67 1.37
C TRP A 115 8.38 -26.44 0.46
N TYR A 116 8.73 -25.27 1.00
CA TYR A 116 8.86 -24.03 0.24
C TYR A 116 10.03 -24.11 -0.75
N LEU A 117 11.09 -24.84 -0.40
CA LEU A 117 12.24 -25.09 -1.27
C LEU A 117 11.88 -25.83 -2.57
N ARG A 118 10.69 -26.44 -2.65
CA ARG A 118 10.19 -27.11 -3.86
C ARG A 118 9.41 -26.17 -4.79
N LEU A 119 9.09 -24.96 -4.34
CA LEU A 119 8.29 -23.97 -5.07
C LEU A 119 9.16 -22.86 -5.69
N VAL A 120 10.47 -22.90 -5.47
CA VAL A 120 11.42 -21.88 -5.91
C VAL A 120 12.59 -22.52 -6.67
N ASP A 121 13.06 -21.82 -7.70
CA ASP A 121 14.17 -22.30 -8.54
C ASP A 121 15.55 -22.02 -7.93
N HIS A 122 15.60 -21.37 -6.76
CA HIS A 122 16.83 -21.01 -6.05
C HIS A 122 16.65 -21.13 -4.54
N THR A 123 17.75 -21.26 -3.80
CA THR A 123 17.72 -21.21 -2.33
C THR A 123 17.20 -19.85 -1.89
N PRO A 124 16.08 -19.77 -1.16
CA PRO A 124 15.50 -18.51 -0.77
C PRO A 124 16.38 -17.84 0.29
N GLU A 125 16.63 -16.55 0.10
CA GLU A 125 17.37 -15.73 1.05
C GLU A 125 16.46 -15.19 2.15
N ARG A 126 17.04 -14.87 3.31
CA ARG A 126 16.32 -14.18 4.37
C ARG A 126 15.86 -12.83 3.85
N THR A 127 14.58 -12.53 3.98
CA THR A 127 14.05 -11.27 3.49
C THR A 127 12.77 -10.89 4.23
N SER A 128 12.35 -9.65 4.07
CA SER A 128 11.08 -9.14 4.55
C SER A 128 10.08 -9.05 3.41
N PHE A 129 8.95 -9.76 3.53
CA PHE A 129 7.83 -9.68 2.59
C PHE A 129 6.85 -8.61 3.03
N TYR A 130 6.43 -7.75 2.11
CA TYR A 130 5.44 -6.71 2.39
C TYR A 130 4.04 -7.28 2.22
N ASP A 131 3.32 -7.55 3.32
CA ASP A 131 2.06 -8.29 3.26
C ASP A 131 0.93 -7.70 4.13
N PRO A 132 1.09 -7.46 5.46
CA PRO A 132 0.00 -6.92 6.26
C PRO A 132 -0.36 -5.50 5.83
N LEU A 133 -1.65 -5.27 5.58
CA LEU A 133 -2.18 -4.01 5.09
C LEU A 133 -2.81 -3.19 6.21
N THR A 134 -2.33 -1.96 6.41
CA THR A 134 -2.94 -0.98 7.31
C THR A 134 -3.52 0.18 6.50
N PRO A 135 -4.82 0.50 6.60
CA PRO A 135 -5.40 1.64 5.89
C PRO A 135 -4.63 2.94 6.13
N ILE A 136 -4.44 3.75 5.10
CA ILE A 136 -3.68 5.01 5.22
C ILE A 136 -4.33 6.01 6.20
N ASP A 137 -5.62 5.90 6.45
CA ASP A 137 -6.41 6.72 7.38
C ASP A 137 -6.52 6.09 8.79
N SER A 138 -5.84 4.97 9.03
CA SER A 138 -5.80 4.33 10.35
C SER A 138 -5.19 5.29 11.38
N PRO A 139 -5.83 5.47 12.56
CA PRO A 139 -5.29 6.30 13.65
C PRO A 139 -3.90 5.83 14.12
N GLN A 140 -3.59 4.55 13.95
CA GLN A 140 -2.30 3.96 14.26
C GLN A 140 -1.72 3.29 13.02
N GLY A 141 -0.49 3.66 12.65
CA GLY A 141 0.21 3.08 11.50
C GLY A 141 -0.23 3.61 10.13
N GLY A 142 -1.23 4.49 10.07
CA GLY A 142 -1.59 5.26 8.87
C GLY A 142 -0.65 6.44 8.60
N GLN A 143 -0.98 7.24 7.59
CA GLN A 143 -0.18 8.40 7.18
C GLN A 143 -0.35 9.58 8.16
N PRO A 144 0.63 10.49 8.28
CA PRO A 144 1.86 10.57 7.49
C PRO A 144 2.92 9.55 7.90
N TYR A 145 3.80 9.17 6.96
CA TYR A 145 4.85 8.17 7.20
C TYR A 145 6.22 8.81 7.35
N ASN A 146 6.98 8.33 8.32
CA ASN A 146 8.42 8.52 8.37
C ASN A 146 9.07 7.26 7.79
N VAL A 147 9.97 7.46 6.82
CA VAL A 147 10.68 6.40 6.12
C VAL A 147 12.15 6.51 6.48
N ASP A 148 12.71 5.47 7.07
CA ASP A 148 14.10 5.48 7.53
C ASP A 148 15.09 5.55 6.36
N PRO A 149 16.33 6.01 6.59
CA PRO A 149 17.40 5.94 5.61
C PRO A 149 17.58 4.57 4.96
N ASN A 150 17.71 4.54 3.62
CA ASN A 150 17.90 3.32 2.83
C ASN A 150 16.81 2.25 3.08
N SER A 151 15.61 2.68 3.46
CA SER A 151 14.46 1.80 3.67
C SER A 151 13.39 2.02 2.61
N ARG A 152 12.35 1.20 2.67
CA ARG A 152 11.27 1.16 1.69
C ARG A 152 9.93 1.39 2.37
N LEU A 153 9.10 2.20 1.74
CA LEU A 153 7.66 2.31 2.01
C LEU A 153 6.91 1.68 0.85
N ALA A 154 6.18 0.59 1.11
CA ALA A 154 5.30 -0.03 0.14
C ALA A 154 3.83 0.26 0.50
N LEU A 155 3.06 0.60 -0.52
CA LEU A 155 1.64 0.94 -0.43
C LEU A 155 0.87 0.05 -1.39
N TRP A 156 -0.14 -0.66 -0.88
CA TRP A 156 -1.16 -1.30 -1.70
C TRP A 156 -2.25 -0.29 -2.04
N LEU A 157 -2.75 -0.31 -3.27
CA LEU A 157 -3.82 0.56 -3.75
C LEU A 157 -4.95 -0.29 -4.33
N ASP A 158 -6.15 -0.10 -3.80
CA ASP A 158 -7.41 -0.58 -4.35
C ASP A 158 -8.08 0.54 -5.14
N VAL A 159 -8.40 0.29 -6.41
CA VAL A 159 -9.24 1.17 -7.24
C VAL A 159 -10.60 0.51 -7.39
N HIS A 160 -11.62 1.00 -6.69
CA HIS A 160 -12.98 0.50 -6.85
C HIS A 160 -13.73 1.25 -7.96
N VAL A 161 -14.28 0.51 -8.92
CA VAL A 161 -15.13 1.05 -9.98
C VAL A 161 -16.59 0.83 -9.59
N PRO A 162 -17.36 1.88 -9.24
CA PRO A 162 -18.76 1.70 -8.84
C PRO A 162 -19.59 1.02 -9.92
N ARG A 163 -20.61 0.25 -9.52
CA ARG A 163 -21.49 -0.54 -10.41
C ARG A 163 -22.12 0.26 -11.55
N GLY A 164 -22.48 1.52 -11.31
CA GLY A 164 -23.13 2.39 -12.30
C GLY A 164 -22.16 3.18 -13.18
N THR A 165 -20.86 2.90 -13.11
CA THR A 165 -19.85 3.65 -13.86
C THR A 165 -19.97 3.33 -15.36
N PRO A 166 -20.21 4.33 -16.23
CA PRO A 166 -20.26 4.10 -17.66
C PRO A 166 -18.91 3.60 -18.21
N ALA A 167 -18.95 2.74 -19.21
CA ALA A 167 -17.76 2.32 -19.95
C ALA A 167 -17.04 3.52 -20.57
N GLY A 168 -15.72 3.49 -20.62
CA GLY A 168 -14.92 4.62 -21.07
C GLY A 168 -13.51 4.63 -20.53
N ALA A 169 -12.74 5.64 -20.95
CA ALA A 169 -11.45 5.96 -20.34
C ALA A 169 -11.66 7.00 -19.25
N TYR A 170 -11.02 6.81 -18.10
CA TYR A 170 -11.01 7.71 -16.96
C TYR A 170 -9.57 8.02 -16.59
N THR A 171 -9.25 9.31 -16.45
CA THR A 171 -7.90 9.74 -16.09
C THR A 171 -7.87 10.50 -14.77
N GLY A 172 -6.80 10.32 -14.02
CA GLY A 172 -6.55 11.06 -12.80
C GLY A 172 -5.08 10.96 -12.41
N ALA A 173 -4.76 11.25 -11.16
CA ALA A 173 -3.40 11.18 -10.66
C ALA A 173 -3.34 10.67 -9.22
N VAL A 174 -2.23 10.01 -8.93
CA VAL A 174 -1.75 9.74 -7.58
C VAL A 174 -0.52 10.60 -7.32
N GLU A 175 -0.50 11.23 -6.15
CA GLU A 175 0.60 12.09 -5.71
C GLU A 175 1.14 11.58 -4.39
N VAL A 176 2.46 11.54 -4.29
CA VAL A 176 3.18 11.25 -3.06
C VAL A 176 4.12 12.42 -2.77
N ALA A 177 4.05 12.98 -1.57
CA ALA A 177 4.88 14.09 -1.16
C ALA A 177 5.42 13.90 0.26
N SER A 178 6.68 14.27 0.49
CA SER A 178 7.27 14.38 1.84
C SER A 178 7.21 15.81 2.36
N LEU A 179 7.42 15.99 3.67
CA LEU A 179 7.57 17.33 4.26
C LEU A 179 8.87 18.01 3.79
N ASP A 180 9.84 17.20 3.39
CA ASP A 180 11.21 17.60 3.06
C ASP A 180 11.33 18.09 1.59
N GLY A 181 10.19 18.24 0.90
CA GLY A 181 10.09 18.77 -0.46
C GLY A 181 10.19 17.72 -1.57
N TRP A 182 10.37 16.44 -1.26
CA TRP A 182 10.29 15.40 -2.28
C TRP A 182 8.84 15.22 -2.76
N HIS A 183 8.67 15.11 -4.06
CA HIS A 183 7.38 14.94 -4.71
C HIS A 183 7.49 13.95 -5.86
N TRP A 184 6.52 13.04 -5.94
CA TRP A 184 6.34 12.11 -7.04
C TRP A 184 4.87 12.07 -7.42
N GLN A 185 4.61 11.99 -8.72
CA GLN A 185 3.27 11.92 -9.27
C GLN A 185 3.25 10.91 -10.40
N ALA A 186 2.17 10.13 -10.46
CA ALA A 186 1.85 9.29 -11.61
C ALA A 186 0.41 9.52 -12.06
N LYS A 187 0.21 9.51 -13.37
CA LYS A 187 -1.12 9.58 -13.99
C LYS A 187 -1.73 8.19 -13.99
N ILE A 188 -3.02 8.09 -13.66
CA ILE A 188 -3.80 6.87 -13.79
C ILE A 188 -4.61 6.98 -15.07
N ASP A 189 -4.52 5.97 -15.94
CA ASP A 189 -5.39 5.75 -17.09
C ASP A 189 -6.14 4.44 -16.89
N LEU A 190 -7.43 4.56 -16.57
CA LEU A 190 -8.31 3.45 -16.28
C LEU A 190 -9.30 3.25 -17.44
N ARG A 191 -9.25 2.08 -18.07
CA ARG A 191 -10.25 1.64 -19.05
C ARG A 191 -11.36 0.85 -18.35
N VAL A 192 -12.57 1.41 -18.33
CA VAL A 192 -13.79 0.70 -17.91
C VAL A 192 -14.45 0.04 -19.12
N TYR A 193 -14.59 -1.28 -19.10
CA TYR A 193 -15.26 -2.06 -20.13
C TYR A 193 -16.78 -2.04 -19.99
N ASP A 194 -17.47 -2.34 -21.09
CA ASP A 194 -18.93 -2.32 -21.19
C ASP A 194 -19.59 -3.60 -20.65
N PHE A 195 -19.25 -3.93 -19.41
CA PHE A 195 -19.93 -4.97 -18.64
C PHE A 195 -19.79 -4.70 -17.14
N VAL A 196 -20.67 -5.32 -16.36
CA VAL A 196 -20.78 -5.12 -14.91
C VAL A 196 -20.57 -6.47 -14.22
N LEU A 197 -19.64 -6.54 -13.26
CA LEU A 197 -19.50 -7.74 -12.44
C LEU A 197 -20.71 -7.92 -11.51
N PRO A 198 -21.25 -9.14 -11.39
CA PRO A 198 -22.39 -9.39 -10.52
C PRO A 198 -22.03 -9.15 -9.05
N GLU A 199 -23.03 -8.80 -8.23
CA GLU A 199 -22.89 -8.78 -6.77
C GLU A 199 -22.95 -10.19 -6.17
N ALA A 200 -23.61 -11.11 -6.86
CA ALA A 200 -23.64 -12.52 -6.49
C ALA A 200 -22.21 -13.08 -6.43
N ARG A 201 -21.99 -14.03 -5.54
CA ARG A 201 -20.70 -14.72 -5.37
C ARG A 201 -20.68 -15.92 -6.32
N PRO A 202 -20.03 -15.83 -7.50
CA PRO A 202 -19.99 -16.96 -8.43
C PRO A 202 -19.08 -18.08 -7.92
N ILE A 203 -18.14 -17.76 -7.02
CA ILE A 203 -17.19 -18.68 -6.41
C ILE A 203 -17.35 -18.59 -4.90
N ALA A 204 -17.56 -19.72 -4.24
CA ALA A 204 -17.52 -19.81 -2.79
C ALA A 204 -16.05 -19.75 -2.34
N ALA A 205 -15.64 -18.62 -1.78
CA ALA A 205 -14.38 -18.50 -1.06
C ALA A 205 -14.65 -18.73 0.43
N VAL A 206 -14.03 -19.78 0.99
CA VAL A 206 -14.21 -20.21 2.37
C VAL A 206 -12.86 -20.12 3.08
N GLY A 207 -12.81 -19.32 4.16
CA GLY A 207 -11.66 -19.26 5.07
C GLY A 207 -12.00 -19.90 6.41
N SER A 208 -11.07 -20.72 6.94
CA SER A 208 -11.19 -21.25 8.30
C SER A 208 -10.86 -20.17 9.32
N PHE A 209 -11.66 -20.09 10.38
CA PHE A 209 -11.52 -19.10 11.44
C PHE A 209 -11.58 -19.75 12.83
N ASP A 210 -10.57 -19.50 13.67
CA ASP A 210 -10.60 -19.87 15.09
C ASP A 210 -10.53 -18.63 15.98
N HIS A 211 -11.63 -18.31 16.65
CA HIS A 211 -11.71 -17.19 17.59
C HIS A 211 -10.64 -17.28 18.69
N ARG A 212 -10.24 -18.49 19.12
CA ARG A 212 -9.22 -18.67 20.16
C ARG A 212 -7.87 -18.12 19.73
N THR A 213 -7.56 -18.18 18.43
CA THR A 213 -6.36 -17.57 17.86
C THR A 213 -6.41 -16.05 18.00
N ILE A 214 -7.52 -15.41 17.63
CA ILE A 214 -7.70 -13.96 17.80
C ILE A 214 -7.53 -13.55 19.27
N PHE A 215 -8.20 -14.27 20.17
CA PHE A 215 -8.12 -14.00 21.60
C PHE A 215 -6.69 -14.11 22.12
N ARG A 216 -6.02 -15.24 21.84
CA ARG A 216 -4.64 -15.47 22.25
C ARG A 216 -3.67 -14.43 21.67
N THR A 217 -3.88 -14.00 20.43
CA THR A 217 -2.97 -13.08 19.73
C THR A 217 -3.16 -11.64 20.17
N PHE A 218 -4.40 -11.18 20.34
CA PHE A 218 -4.71 -9.75 20.47
C PHE A 218 -5.24 -9.33 21.83
N ILE A 219 -5.65 -10.26 22.69
CA ILE A 219 -6.25 -9.92 23.99
C ILE A 219 -5.29 -10.31 25.10
N LEU A 220 -4.89 -9.31 25.88
CA LEU A 220 -4.18 -9.48 27.14
C LEU A 220 -5.14 -9.29 28.32
N HIS A 221 -4.99 -10.14 29.33
CA HIS A 221 -5.63 -10.02 30.63
C HIS A 221 -4.57 -10.27 31.70
N ASP A 222 -4.40 -9.30 32.61
CA ASP A 222 -3.35 -9.31 33.64
C ASP A 222 -1.93 -9.52 33.09
N GLY A 223 -1.68 -8.96 31.89
CA GLY A 223 -0.38 -9.03 31.20
C GLY A 223 -0.18 -10.28 30.35
N GLU A 224 -1.07 -11.26 30.45
CA GLU A 224 -0.93 -12.55 29.76
C GLU A 224 -1.93 -12.72 28.61
N PRO A 225 -1.59 -13.49 27.56
CA PRO A 225 -2.53 -13.89 26.52
C PRO A 225 -3.80 -14.52 27.09
N TYR A 226 -4.95 -13.98 26.72
CA TYR A 226 -6.25 -14.39 27.26
C TYR A 226 -7.04 -15.20 26.24
N VAL A 227 -7.54 -16.37 26.65
CA VAL A 227 -8.52 -17.15 25.87
C VAL A 227 -9.71 -17.47 26.77
N PRO A 228 -10.92 -17.00 26.43
CA PRO A 228 -12.09 -17.24 27.26
C PRO A 228 -12.58 -18.69 27.14
N VAL A 229 -13.04 -19.25 28.26
CA VAL A 229 -13.79 -20.52 28.28
C VAL A 229 -15.21 -20.32 27.75
N HIS A 230 -15.81 -19.15 28.04
CA HIS A 230 -17.14 -18.76 27.61
C HIS A 230 -17.12 -17.35 27.00
N LEU A 231 -17.89 -17.15 25.92
CA LEU A 231 -18.01 -15.85 25.25
C LEU A 231 -19.03 -14.94 25.97
N ASP A 232 -18.82 -14.70 27.26
CA ASP A 232 -19.62 -13.75 28.04
C ASP A 232 -19.33 -12.30 27.64
N ARG A 233 -20.30 -11.67 26.97
CA ARG A 233 -20.20 -10.28 26.47
C ARG A 233 -20.10 -9.23 27.57
N SER A 234 -20.43 -9.58 28.82
CA SER A 234 -20.26 -8.67 29.96
C SER A 234 -18.81 -8.56 30.42
N HIS A 235 -17.97 -9.58 30.12
CA HIS A 235 -16.57 -9.61 30.50
C HIS A 235 -15.73 -8.70 29.56
N PRO A 236 -15.03 -7.66 30.04
CA PRO A 236 -14.41 -6.66 29.16
C PRO A 236 -13.35 -7.22 28.18
N PRO A 237 -12.43 -8.13 28.58
CA PRO A 237 -11.56 -8.85 27.64
C PRO A 237 -12.31 -9.61 26.54
N VAL A 238 -13.44 -10.26 26.89
CA VAL A 238 -14.27 -10.99 25.91
C VAL A 238 -14.90 -10.03 24.92
N LYS A 239 -15.46 -8.92 25.41
CA LYS A 239 -16.06 -7.89 24.55
C LYS A 239 -15.07 -7.35 23.52
N ARG A 240 -13.84 -7.01 23.94
CA ARG A 240 -12.78 -6.54 23.03
C ARG A 240 -12.43 -7.58 21.96
N GLY A 241 -12.28 -8.86 22.33
CA GLY A 241 -12.02 -9.91 21.36
C GLY A 241 -13.16 -10.08 20.37
N LEU A 242 -14.41 -10.03 20.82
CA LEU A 242 -15.58 -10.09 19.94
C LEU A 242 -15.68 -8.89 18.99
N GLU A 243 -15.23 -7.69 19.40
CA GLU A 243 -15.14 -6.53 18.53
C GLU A 243 -14.15 -6.75 17.37
N ILE A 244 -12.99 -7.36 17.65
CA ILE A 244 -12.01 -7.74 16.62
C ILE A 244 -12.60 -8.78 15.67
N VAL A 245 -13.27 -9.82 16.20
CA VAL A 245 -13.93 -10.84 15.38
C VAL A 245 -15.00 -10.21 14.47
N LEU A 246 -15.80 -9.28 14.99
CA LEU A 246 -16.81 -8.58 14.22
C LEU A 246 -16.19 -7.74 13.08
N GLN A 247 -15.07 -7.05 13.35
CA GLN A 247 -14.34 -6.29 12.34
C GLN A 247 -13.80 -7.21 11.23
N LEU A 248 -13.20 -8.35 11.60
CA LEU A 248 -12.73 -9.36 10.64
C LEU A 248 -13.89 -9.89 9.77
N MET A 249 -15.03 -10.23 10.36
CA MET A 249 -16.20 -10.69 9.62
C MET A 249 -16.76 -9.64 8.66
N ARG A 250 -16.75 -8.36 9.06
CA ARG A 250 -17.17 -7.25 8.19
C ARG A 250 -16.21 -7.09 7.01
N LEU A 251 -14.91 -7.17 7.25
CA LEU A 251 -13.89 -7.09 6.21
C LEU A 251 -14.03 -8.26 5.23
N ALA A 252 -14.13 -9.50 5.73
CA ALA A 252 -14.33 -10.68 4.88
C ALA A 252 -15.58 -10.52 3.99
N ARG A 253 -16.69 -10.06 4.55
CA ARG A 253 -17.91 -9.80 3.78
C ARG A 253 -17.72 -8.74 2.69
N GLN A 254 -16.99 -7.66 2.98
CA GLN A 254 -16.66 -6.61 1.99
C GLN A 254 -15.88 -7.20 0.80
N HIS A 255 -14.98 -8.14 1.08
CA HIS A 255 -14.20 -8.87 0.06
C HIS A 255 -14.91 -10.14 -0.44
N ARG A 256 -16.21 -10.30 -0.15
CA ARG A 256 -17.04 -11.45 -0.59
C ARG A 256 -16.51 -12.82 -0.14
N LEU A 257 -15.74 -12.85 0.95
CA LEU A 257 -15.23 -14.04 1.63
C LEU A 257 -16.17 -14.46 2.74
N ASP A 258 -16.48 -15.75 2.81
CA ASP A 258 -17.19 -16.35 3.95
C ASP A 258 -16.20 -16.98 4.92
N LEU A 259 -16.34 -16.65 6.21
CA LEU A 259 -15.55 -17.21 7.29
C LEU A 259 -16.39 -18.22 8.06
N PHE A 260 -15.79 -19.39 8.34
CA PHE A 260 -16.43 -20.50 9.06
C PHE A 260 -15.55 -20.98 10.21
#